data_AF-A0A382R4U7-F1
#
_entry.id   AF-A0A382R4U7-F1
#
_cell.length_a   1.000
_cell.length_b   1.000
_cell.length_c   1.000
_cell.angle_alpha   90.00
_cell.angle_beta   90.00
_cell.angle_gamma   90.00
#
_symmetry.space_group_name_H-M   'P 1'
#
loop_
_entity.id
_entity.type
_entity.pdbx_description
1 polymer ?
#
loop_
_entity_poly.entity_id
_entity_poly.type
_entity_poly.pdbx_seq_one_letter_code
_entity_poly.pdbx_strand_id
1 'polypeptide(L)'
;MDLVEVMKTTFACREFQDEEIEDEVVHRILDNARFAPSGGNRQGVHVIVVKDLEKKRKLGQLCESTLLLYAAQQKAGEVPFNTVEHSTVSEQEIDTNSGHDFEIFNRMEEVPLLLIVSIDLSVVASMDKDLD
;
A
#
# COMPACT_ATOMS: atom_id res chain seq x y z
N MET A 1 20.31 17.32 1.36
CA MET A 1 19.23 17.61 2.33
C MET A 1 19.58 16.95 3.64
N ASP A 2 19.28 17.60 4.75
CA ASP A 2 19.38 16.96 6.07
C ASP A 2 18.09 16.17 6.40
N LEU A 3 18.11 15.39 7.48
CA LEU A 3 16.97 14.55 7.87
C LEU A 3 15.70 15.36 8.18
N VAL A 4 15.84 16.51 8.84
CA VAL A 4 14.69 17.33 9.25
C VAL A 4 14.02 17.94 8.03
N GLU A 5 14.82 18.39 7.07
CA GLU A 5 14.35 18.88 5.78
C GLU A 5 13.57 17.77 5.06
N VAL A 6 14.15 16.58 4.88
CA VAL A 6 13.49 15.43 4.24
C VAL A 6 12.15 15.09 4.90
N MET A 7 12.10 15.02 6.23
CA MET A 7 10.86 14.70 6.97
C MET A 7 9.76 15.75 6.76
N LYS A 8 10.12 17.02 6.61
CA LYS A 8 9.15 18.12 6.44
C LYS A 8 8.69 18.30 4.99
N THR A 9 9.50 17.90 4.02
CA THR A 9 9.20 18.05 2.59
C THR A 9 8.62 16.79 1.96
N THR A 10 8.72 15.63 2.64
CA THR A 10 8.09 14.39 2.16
C THR A 10 6.58 14.57 2.11
N PHE A 11 5.97 14.25 0.97
CA PHE A 11 4.52 14.32 0.76
C PHE A 11 4.02 13.05 0.08
N ALA A 12 2.70 12.82 0.13
CA ALA A 12 2.07 11.73 -0.60
C ALA A 12 1.97 12.08 -2.09
N CYS A 13 3.02 11.76 -2.85
CA CYS A 13 3.09 11.93 -4.30
C CYS A 13 2.06 11.02 -5.01
N ARG A 14 1.30 11.58 -5.95
CA ARG A 14 0.28 10.87 -6.75
C ARG A 14 0.43 11.07 -8.26
N GLU A 15 1.37 11.91 -8.67
CA GLU A 15 1.68 12.18 -10.07
C GLU A 15 3.19 12.03 -10.25
N PHE A 16 3.59 11.20 -11.20
CA PHE A 16 4.98 10.81 -11.41
C PHE A 16 5.45 11.27 -12.77
N GLN A 17 6.74 11.55 -12.88
CA GLN A 17 7.39 11.71 -14.17
C GLN A 17 7.68 10.33 -14.75
N ASP A 18 7.70 10.23 -16.07
CA ASP A 18 8.07 9.02 -16.82
C ASP A 18 9.61 8.87 -16.84
N GLU A 19 10.20 8.77 -15.65
CA GLU A 19 11.64 8.61 -15.43
C GLU A 19 11.91 7.27 -14.74
N GLU A 20 12.75 6.43 -15.35
CA GLU A 20 13.14 5.17 -14.76
C GLU A 20 14.02 5.38 -13.52
N ILE A 21 13.78 4.57 -12.48
CA ILE A 21 14.60 4.54 -11.27
C ILE A 21 15.61 3.40 -11.39
N GLU A 22 16.90 3.74 -11.41
CA GLU A 22 18.01 2.79 -11.46
C GLU A 22 17.96 1.78 -10.29
N ASP A 23 18.33 0.52 -10.56
CA ASP A 23 18.30 -0.56 -9.55
C ASP A 23 19.17 -0.24 -8.34
N GLU A 24 20.32 0.41 -8.53
CA GLU A 24 21.21 0.82 -7.43
C GLU A 24 20.51 1.78 -6.46
N VAL A 25 19.65 2.67 -6.98
CA VAL A 25 18.88 3.61 -6.16
C VAL A 25 17.85 2.85 -5.33
N VAL A 26 17.14 1.90 -5.95
CA VAL A 26 16.17 1.03 -5.25
C VAL A 26 16.86 0.21 -4.16
N HIS A 27 18.00 -0.41 -4.49
CA HIS A 27 18.80 -1.16 -3.53
C HIS A 27 19.25 -0.30 -2.35
N ARG A 28 19.75 0.91 -2.60
CA ARG A 28 20.16 1.84 -1.54
C ARG A 28 19.01 2.24 -0.63
N ILE A 29 17.81 2.46 -1.19
CA ILE A 29 16.60 2.73 -0.38
C ILE A 29 16.30 1.54 0.53
N LEU A 30 16.27 0.33 -0.01
CA LEU A 30 15.93 -0.88 0.74
C LEU A 30 17.02 -1.27 1.77
N ASP A 31 18.29 -1.06 1.45
CA ASP A 31 19.41 -1.29 2.38
C ASP A 31 19.36 -0.33 3.58
N ASN A 32 18.93 0.92 3.38
CA ASN A 32 18.67 1.83 4.50
C ASN A 32 17.42 1.42 5.29
N ALA A 33 16.34 1.02 4.59
CA ALA A 33 15.06 0.69 5.21
C ALA A 33 15.15 -0.52 6.17
N ARG A 34 16.02 -1.50 5.91
CA ARG A 34 16.16 -2.70 6.75
C ARG A 34 16.65 -2.42 8.18
N PHE A 35 17.17 -1.22 8.44
CA PHE A 35 17.56 -0.78 9.79
C PHE A 35 16.40 -0.23 10.62
N ALA A 36 15.20 -0.13 10.05
CA ALA A 36 14.01 0.22 10.82
C ALA A 36 13.81 -0.77 11.99
N PRO A 37 13.54 -0.29 13.21
CA PRO A 37 13.30 -1.18 14.34
C PRO A 37 12.03 -2.01 14.11
N SER A 38 12.07 -3.27 14.51
CA SER A 38 10.92 -4.18 14.45
C SER A 38 10.77 -4.93 15.77
N GLY A 39 9.54 -5.33 16.12
CA GLY A 39 9.22 -6.00 17.38
C GLY A 39 10.02 -7.30 17.57
N GLY A 40 10.89 -7.33 18.58
CA GLY A 40 11.82 -8.45 18.81
C GLY A 40 12.85 -8.65 17.68
N ASN A 41 13.08 -7.61 16.87
CA ASN A 41 13.96 -7.62 15.70
C ASN A 41 13.63 -8.72 14.66
N ARG A 42 12.34 -9.11 14.57
CA ARG A 42 11.90 -10.22 13.74
C ARG A 42 11.94 -9.94 12.24
N GLN A 43 11.93 -8.66 11.84
CA GLN A 43 12.09 -8.25 10.44
C GLN A 43 11.14 -8.99 9.47
N GLY A 44 9.87 -9.21 9.86
CA GLY A 44 8.89 -9.94 9.05
C GLY A 44 8.41 -9.23 7.78
N VAL A 45 9.03 -8.10 7.42
CA VAL A 45 8.69 -7.31 6.24
C VAL A 45 9.32 -7.95 5.01
N HIS A 46 8.55 -8.05 3.93
CA HIS A 46 9.00 -8.48 2.63
C HIS A 46 8.62 -7.42 1.59
N VAL A 47 9.57 -7.07 0.71
CA VAL A 47 9.34 -6.07 -0.35
C VAL A 47 9.55 -6.71 -1.70
N ILE A 48 8.54 -6.61 -2.57
CA ILE A 48 8.61 -7.03 -3.96
C ILE A 48 8.74 -5.78 -4.82
N VAL A 49 9.80 -5.71 -5.60
CA VAL A 49 10.05 -4.64 -6.57
C VAL A 49 9.39 -5.01 -7.90
N VAL A 50 8.49 -4.16 -8.40
CA VAL A 50 7.78 -4.37 -9.67
C VAL A 50 8.04 -3.18 -10.60
N LYS A 51 8.83 -3.42 -11.64
CA LYS A 51 9.09 -2.46 -12.74
C LYS A 51 8.29 -2.77 -14.01
N ASP A 52 7.93 -4.03 -14.21
CA ASP A 52 7.23 -4.51 -15.40
C ASP A 52 5.86 -3.85 -15.57
N LEU A 53 5.66 -3.22 -16.73
CA LEU A 53 4.48 -2.43 -17.10
C LEU A 53 3.20 -3.27 -17.01
N GLU A 54 3.18 -4.46 -17.61
CA GLU A 54 2.00 -5.33 -17.64
C GLU A 54 1.68 -5.91 -16.26
N LYS A 55 2.70 -6.20 -15.45
CA LYS A 55 2.48 -6.64 -14.05
C LYS A 55 1.85 -5.53 -13.22
N LYS A 56 2.34 -4.29 -13.34
CA LYS A 56 1.74 -3.12 -12.66
C LYS A 56 0.28 -2.92 -13.07
N ARG A 57 -0.02 -2.94 -14.37
CA ARG A 57 -1.41 -2.84 -14.88
C ARG A 57 -2.32 -3.91 -14.27
N LYS A 58 -1.88 -5.17 -14.31
CA LYS A 58 -2.66 -6.30 -13.75
C LYS A 58 -2.87 -6.18 -12.25
N LEU A 59 -1.88 -5.70 -11.51
CA LEU A 59 -2.02 -5.45 -10.08
C LEU A 59 -3.06 -4.38 -9.79
N GLY A 60 -3.09 -3.28 -10.56
CA GLY A 60 -4.13 -2.27 -10.46
C GLY A 60 -5.53 -2.83 -10.67
N GLN A 61 -5.73 -3.65 -11.71
CA GLN A 61 -7.00 -4.33 -11.99
C GLN A 61 -7.43 -5.29 -10.87
N LEU A 62 -6.48 -6.03 -10.29
CA LEU A 62 -6.77 -6.95 -9.18
C LEU A 62 -7.25 -6.24 -7.91
N CYS A 63 -7.00 -4.94 -7.77
CA CYS A 63 -7.47 -4.15 -6.63
C CYS A 63 -8.94 -3.71 -6.74
N GLU A 64 -9.60 -3.92 -7.89
CA GLU A 64 -10.91 -3.30 -8.19
C GLU A 64 -11.98 -3.60 -7.13
N SER A 65 -12.18 -4.87 -6.78
CA SER A 65 -13.19 -5.27 -5.78
C SER A 65 -12.89 -4.69 -4.39
N THR A 66 -11.61 -4.70 -3.97
CA THR A 66 -11.16 -4.13 -2.71
C THR A 66 -11.38 -2.61 -2.66
N LEU A 67 -11.12 -1.91 -3.76
CA LEU A 67 -11.30 -0.46 -3.86
C LEU A 67 -12.77 -0.06 -3.85
N LEU A 68 -13.64 -0.86 -4.45
CA LEU A 68 -15.07 -0.65 -4.38
C LEU A 68 -15.62 -0.83 -2.95
N LEU A 69 -15.18 -1.87 -2.23
CA LEU A 69 -15.50 -2.05 -0.81
C LEU A 69 -15.00 -0.87 0.02
N TYR A 70 -13.74 -0.47 -0.22
CA TYR A 70 -13.14 0.67 0.46
C TYR A 70 -13.98 1.95 0.26
N ALA A 71 -14.37 2.25 -0.98
CA ALA A 71 -15.21 3.41 -1.29
C ALA A 71 -16.60 3.33 -0.65
N ALA A 72 -17.21 2.14 -0.61
CA ALA A 72 -18.50 1.92 0.03
C ALA A 72 -18.43 2.18 1.55
N GLN A 73 -17.39 1.67 2.23
CA GLN A 73 -17.13 1.92 3.65
C GLN A 73 -16.92 3.42 3.92
N GLN A 74 -16.13 4.11 3.09
CA GLN A 74 -15.98 5.57 3.20
C GLN A 74 -17.31 6.31 3.03
N LYS A 75 -18.14 5.92 2.06
CA LYS A 75 -19.47 6.54 1.84
C LYS A 75 -20.41 6.31 3.03
N ALA A 76 -20.25 5.21 3.75
CA ALA A 76 -20.96 4.93 5.00
C ALA A 76 -20.42 5.73 6.21
N GLY A 77 -19.34 6.52 6.04
CA GLY A 77 -18.69 7.26 7.12
C GLY A 77 -17.77 6.40 7.98
N GLU A 78 -17.42 5.20 7.53
CA GLU A 78 -16.57 4.26 8.23
C GLU A 78 -15.08 4.50 7.89
N VAL A 79 -14.19 4.04 8.78
CA VAL A 79 -12.78 3.85 8.43
C VAL A 79 -12.67 2.51 7.72
N PRO A 80 -12.26 2.45 6.43
CA PRO A 80 -12.24 1.19 5.71
C PRO A 80 -11.33 0.14 6.34
N PHE A 81 -11.75 -1.12 6.32
CA PHE A 81 -11.04 -2.27 6.90
C PHE A 81 -10.62 -2.12 8.38
N ASN A 82 -11.39 -1.35 9.16
CA ASN A 82 -11.13 -1.20 10.60
C ASN A 82 -11.28 -2.54 11.33
N THR A 83 -10.30 -2.88 12.17
CA THR A 83 -10.25 -4.14 12.93
C THR A 83 -10.99 -4.08 14.28
N VAL A 84 -11.37 -2.88 14.73
CA VAL A 84 -12.06 -2.63 16.01
C VAL A 84 -13.54 -2.32 15.75
N GLU A 85 -13.82 -1.34 14.91
CA GLU A 85 -15.19 -0.98 14.53
C GLU A 85 -15.55 -1.69 13.23
N HIS A 86 -16.24 -2.83 13.35
CA HIS A 86 -16.61 -3.64 12.20
C HIS A 86 -17.56 -2.89 11.25
N SER A 87 -17.27 -3.02 9.96
CA SER A 87 -18.07 -2.42 8.91
C SER A 87 -19.49 -2.98 8.88
N THR A 88 -20.45 -2.09 8.61
CA THR A 88 -21.85 -2.43 8.33
C THR A 88 -22.09 -2.75 6.85
N VAL A 89 -21.12 -2.43 5.98
CA VAL A 89 -21.18 -2.65 4.54
C VAL A 89 -20.89 -4.13 4.22
N SER A 90 -21.82 -4.79 3.55
CA SER A 90 -21.63 -6.15 3.06
C SER A 90 -20.90 -6.16 1.72
N GLU A 91 -19.90 -7.04 1.58
CA GLU A 91 -19.22 -7.28 0.30
C GLU A 91 -20.19 -7.69 -0.83
N GLN A 92 -21.29 -8.36 -0.47
CA GLN A 92 -22.28 -8.85 -1.43
C GLN A 92 -23.12 -7.73 -2.05
N GLU A 93 -23.13 -6.55 -1.43
CA GLU A 93 -23.92 -5.38 -1.85
C GLU A 93 -23.13 -4.45 -2.78
N ILE A 94 -21.85 -4.74 -3.01
CA ILE A 94 -20.98 -3.94 -3.86
C ILE A 94 -21.22 -4.28 -5.32
N ASP A 95 -21.64 -3.28 -6.11
CA ASP A 95 -21.69 -3.40 -7.56
C ASP A 95 -20.27 -3.37 -8.14
N THR A 96 -19.73 -4.55 -8.40
CA THR A 96 -18.43 -4.76 -9.03
C THR A 96 -18.32 -4.23 -10.46
N ASN A 97 -19.44 -3.86 -11.11
CA ASN A 97 -19.43 -3.30 -12.46
C ASN A 97 -19.37 -1.78 -12.49
N SER A 98 -19.44 -1.12 -11.33
CA SER A 98 -19.50 0.34 -11.25
C SER A 98 -18.16 1.04 -11.50
N GLY A 99 -17.04 0.29 -11.43
CA GLY A 99 -15.69 0.86 -11.48
C GLY A 99 -15.40 1.77 -10.28
N HIS A 100 -14.12 2.13 -10.07
CA HIS A 100 -13.72 2.97 -8.94
C HIS A 100 -13.05 4.28 -9.38
N ASP A 101 -13.13 5.30 -8.53
CA ASP A 101 -12.55 6.63 -8.79
C ASP A 101 -11.06 6.75 -8.40
N PHE A 102 -10.41 5.67 -7.95
CA PHE A 102 -9.01 5.67 -7.55
C PHE A 102 -8.06 5.61 -8.76
N GLU A 103 -7.82 6.76 -9.37
CA GLU A 103 -7.11 6.89 -10.65
C GLU A 103 -5.70 6.27 -10.68
N ILE A 104 -4.96 6.31 -9.56
CA ILE A 104 -3.62 5.71 -9.48
C ILE A 104 -3.64 4.19 -9.77
N PHE A 105 -4.74 3.50 -9.49
CA PHE A 105 -4.88 2.08 -9.78
C PHE A 105 -5.28 1.82 -11.24
N ASN A 106 -5.98 2.77 -11.88
CA ASN A 106 -6.32 2.71 -13.30
C ASN A 106 -5.09 2.91 -14.20
N ARG A 107 -4.06 3.59 -13.67
CA ARG A 107 -2.85 3.99 -14.40
C ARG A 107 -1.58 3.50 -13.70
N MET A 108 -1.68 2.37 -12.99
CA MET A 108 -0.58 1.86 -12.16
C MET A 108 0.67 1.55 -12.99
N GLU A 109 0.50 1.23 -14.28
CA GLU A 109 1.61 1.03 -15.20
C GLU A 109 2.49 2.25 -15.43
N GLU A 110 1.95 3.46 -15.22
CA GLU A 110 2.69 4.72 -15.40
C GLU A 110 3.55 5.08 -14.19
N VAL A 111 3.34 4.41 -13.04
CA VAL A 111 4.17 4.63 -11.86
C VAL A 111 5.57 4.06 -12.13
N PRO A 112 6.67 4.84 -12.03
CA PRO A 112 8.00 4.39 -12.43
C PRO A 112 8.51 3.19 -11.63
N LEU A 113 8.06 3.05 -10.38
CA LEU A 113 8.41 1.95 -9.49
C LEU A 113 7.24 1.61 -8.57
N LEU A 114 6.81 0.35 -8.58
CA LEU A 114 5.85 -0.17 -7.61
C LEU A 114 6.58 -1.06 -6.59
N LEU A 115 6.45 -0.72 -5.31
CA LEU A 115 6.93 -1.55 -4.20
C LEU A 115 5.72 -2.16 -3.49
N ILE A 116 5.60 -3.49 -3.56
CA ILE A 116 4.61 -4.23 -2.76
C ILE A 116 5.27 -4.58 -1.43
N VAL A 117 4.77 -3.98 -0.34
CA VAL A 117 5.25 -4.24 1.01
C VAL A 117 4.27 -5.18 1.69
N SER A 118 4.72 -6.38 2.03
CA SER A 118 3.94 -7.34 2.82
C SER A 118 4.62 -7.59 4.16
N ILE A 119 3.85 -8.12 5.11
CA ILE A 119 4.33 -8.53 6.42
C ILE A 119 3.87 -9.95 6.71
N ASP A 120 4.79 -10.79 7.19
CA ASP A 120 4.45 -12.10 7.72
C ASP A 120 3.82 -11.94 9.11
N LEU A 121 2.50 -12.07 9.17
CA LEU A 121 1.74 -11.93 10.41
C LEU A 121 2.11 -12.97 11.47
N SER A 122 2.70 -14.12 11.09
CA SER A 122 3.13 -15.14 12.06
C SER A 122 4.29 -14.68 12.96
N VAL A 123 5.01 -13.63 12.54
CA VAL A 123 6.13 -13.04 13.29
C VAL A 123 5.80 -11.64 13.82
N VAL A 124 4.57 -11.14 13.65
CA VAL A 124 4.15 -9.86 14.24
C VAL A 124 3.81 -10.07 15.72
N ALA A 125 4.35 -9.23 16.59
CA ALA A 125 4.02 -9.22 18.01
C ALA A 125 2.77 -8.37 18.28
N SER A 126 1.59 -8.89 17.94
CA SER A 126 0.29 -8.26 18.22
C SER A 126 -0.07 -8.44 19.71
N MET A 127 0.51 -7.59 20.57
CA MET A 127 0.36 -7.68 22.04
C MET A 127 -1.08 -7.46 22.52
N ASP A 128 -1.90 -6.85 21.67
CA ASP A 128 -3.27 -6.42 21.87
C ASP A 128 -4.28 -7.20 21.04
N LYS A 129 -3.88 -8.33 20.44
CA LYS A 129 -4.78 -9.12 19.57
C LYS A 129 -6.07 -9.61 20.24
N ASP A 130 -6.08 -9.69 21.57
CA ASP A 130 -7.23 -10.14 22.38
C ASP A 130 -7.68 -9.04 23.37
N LEU A 131 -7.26 -7.78 23.18
CA LEU A 131 -7.71 -6.67 24.02
C LEU A 131 -9.12 -6.22 23.59
N ASP A 132 -10.02 -6.16 24.57
CA ASP A 132 -11.40 -5.64 24.42
C ASP A 132 -11.42 -4.12 24.15
#